data_AF-A0A1Q3ZHN4-F1
#
_entry.id   AF-A0A1Q3ZHN4-F1
#
_cell.length_a   1.000
_cell.length_b   1.000
_cell.length_c   1.000
_cell.angle_alpha   90.00
_cell.angle_beta   90.00
_cell.angle_gamma   90.00
#
_symmetry.space_group_name_H-M   'P 1'
#
loop_
_entity.id
_entity.type
_entity.pdbx_description
1 polymer ?
#
loop_
_entity_poly.entity_id
_entity_poly.type
_entity_poly.pdbx_seq_one_letter_code
_entity_poly.pdbx_strand_id
1 'polypeptide(L)'
;MGKPFTPQRLANIRRMRKARRLYKKQPLFAYDILCKEYPDYTYDKFWDDLRYRRKPKRRKGKSALVRYGRYRRMEQLNELYSSTANIEYGLQAQRLRKYMTKPYRVLVRVSGKVFEYGFSPLIPVEKIEALTVELSNVKSPQEADEVVQQFRINAHIG
;
A
#
# COMPACT_ATOMS: atom_id res chain seq x y z
N MET A 1 -24.16 9.44 17.00
CA MET A 1 -24.93 9.84 15.80
C MET A 1 -25.04 11.35 15.79
N GLY A 2 -24.53 12.06 14.78
CA GLY A 2 -24.59 13.53 14.74
C GLY A 2 -26.02 14.03 14.53
N LYS A 3 -26.36 15.22 15.06
CA LYS A 3 -27.67 15.85 14.83
C LYS A 3 -27.96 15.95 13.33
N PRO A 4 -29.19 15.62 12.87
CA PRO A 4 -29.55 15.70 11.46
C PRO A 4 -29.41 17.15 10.95
N PHE A 5 -29.05 17.30 9.67
CA PHE A 5 -28.97 18.63 9.08
C PHE A 5 -30.37 19.25 8.99
N THR A 6 -30.47 20.52 9.35
CA THR A 6 -31.68 21.33 9.12
C THR A 6 -32.05 21.34 7.63
N PRO A 7 -33.34 21.39 7.25
CA PRO A 7 -33.79 21.40 5.85
C PRO A 7 -33.11 22.47 4.99
N GLN A 8 -32.95 23.69 5.51
CA GLN A 8 -32.27 24.80 4.83
C GLN A 8 -30.80 24.46 4.50
N ARG A 9 -30.08 23.87 5.47
CA ARG A 9 -28.70 23.43 5.28
C ARG A 9 -28.59 22.31 4.23
N LEU A 10 -29.55 21.39 4.19
CA LEU A 10 -29.61 20.36 3.15
C LEU A 10 -29.85 20.95 1.76
N ALA A 11 -30.76 21.91 1.64
CA ALA A 11 -31.04 22.61 0.39
C ALA A 11 -29.78 23.32 -0.14
N ASN A 12 -29.07 24.06 0.72
CA ASN A 12 -27.80 24.72 0.37
C ASN A 12 -26.73 23.73 -0.08
N ILE A 13 -26.57 22.59 0.61
CA ILE A 13 -25.63 21.53 0.21
C ILE A 13 -26.00 20.94 -1.15
N ARG A 14 -27.30 20.70 -1.40
CA ARG A 14 -27.80 20.15 -2.68
C ARG A 14 -27.55 21.12 -3.83
N ARG A 15 -27.88 22.40 -3.65
CA ARG A 15 -27.62 23.48 -4.62
C ARG A 15 -26.13 23.56 -4.97
N MET A 16 -25.26 23.68 -3.98
CA MET A 16 -23.81 23.73 -4.18
C MET A 16 -23.28 22.50 -4.93
N ARG A 17 -23.76 21.28 -4.59
CA ARG A 17 -23.38 20.05 -5.30
C ARG A 17 -23.88 20.03 -6.74
N LYS A 18 -25.04 20.62 -7.03
CA LYS A 18 -25.57 20.74 -8.39
C LYS A 18 -24.75 21.76 -9.19
N ALA A 19 -24.45 22.92 -8.61
CA ALA A 19 -23.62 23.95 -9.22
C ALA A 19 -22.25 23.40 -9.65
N ARG A 20 -21.55 22.70 -8.75
CA ARG A 20 -20.25 22.08 -9.07
C ARG A 20 -20.33 21.00 -10.15
N ARG A 21 -21.41 20.22 -10.16
CA ARG A 21 -21.62 19.16 -11.17
C ARG A 21 -21.91 19.77 -12.54
N LEU A 22 -22.74 20.80 -12.59
CA LEU A 22 -23.04 21.53 -13.82
C LEU A 22 -21.80 22.22 -14.35
N TYR A 23 -21.06 22.95 -13.51
CA TYR A 23 -19.84 23.63 -13.93
C TYR A 23 -18.77 22.68 -14.49
N LYS A 24 -18.65 21.47 -13.92
CA LYS A 24 -17.74 20.44 -14.46
C LYS A 24 -18.17 19.90 -15.83
N LYS A 25 -19.47 19.86 -16.13
CA LYS A 25 -20.01 19.31 -17.39
C LYS A 25 -20.13 20.38 -18.49
N GLN A 26 -20.65 21.55 -18.14
CA GLN A 26 -21.07 22.62 -19.05
C GLN A 26 -20.81 23.98 -18.38
N PRO A 27 -19.54 24.42 -18.27
CA PRO A 27 -19.17 25.58 -17.46
C PRO A 27 -19.84 26.88 -17.93
N LEU A 28 -19.95 27.10 -19.24
CA LEU A 28 -20.51 28.32 -19.82
C LEU A 28 -21.99 28.52 -19.51
N PHE A 29 -22.76 27.43 -19.42
CA PHE A 29 -24.21 27.46 -19.20
C PHE A 29 -24.63 27.14 -17.77
N ALA A 30 -23.68 26.76 -16.91
CA ALA A 30 -23.97 26.25 -15.57
C ALA A 30 -24.72 27.27 -14.69
N TYR A 31 -24.42 28.56 -14.84
CA TYR A 31 -25.10 29.64 -14.11
C TYR A 31 -26.55 29.78 -14.58
N ASP A 32 -26.78 29.97 -15.87
CA ASP A 32 -28.13 30.14 -16.43
C ASP A 32 -29.05 28.95 -16.14
N ILE A 33 -28.50 27.73 -16.19
CA ILE A 33 -29.24 26.51 -15.83
C ILE A 33 -29.64 26.52 -14.35
N LEU A 34 -28.80 27.04 -13.44
CA LEU A 34 -29.14 27.16 -12.03
C LEU A 34 -30.18 28.25 -11.77
N CYS A 35 -30.10 29.39 -12.45
CA CYS A 35 -31.06 30.49 -12.31
C CYS A 35 -32.47 30.06 -12.71
N LYS A 36 -32.62 29.15 -13.67
CA LYS A 36 -33.93 28.57 -14.05
C LYS A 36 -34.59 27.77 -12.91
N GLU A 37 -33.79 27.20 -12.02
CA GLU A 37 -34.29 26.37 -10.90
C GLU A 37 -34.32 27.14 -9.57
N TYR A 38 -33.44 28.12 -9.41
CA TYR A 38 -33.31 28.95 -8.23
C TYR A 38 -33.40 30.43 -8.64
N PRO A 39 -34.61 31.03 -8.62
CA PRO A 39 -34.81 32.41 -9.07
C PRO A 39 -33.95 33.45 -8.32
N ASP A 40 -33.73 33.25 -7.02
CA ASP A 40 -32.92 34.16 -6.17
C ASP A 40 -31.41 33.85 -6.19
N TYR A 41 -30.96 33.07 -7.18
CA TYR A 41 -29.56 32.65 -7.29
C TYR A 41 -28.75 33.69 -8.05
N THR A 42 -27.91 34.40 -7.31
CA THR A 42 -27.04 35.44 -7.84
C THR A 42 -25.71 34.86 -8.32
N TYR A 43 -25.06 35.60 -9.21
CA TYR A 43 -23.75 35.25 -9.75
C TYR A 43 -22.67 35.10 -8.66
N ASP A 44 -22.73 35.92 -7.61
CA ASP A 44 -21.81 35.81 -6.46
C ASP A 44 -21.99 34.50 -5.69
N LYS A 45 -23.25 34.07 -5.49
CA LYS A 45 -23.56 32.77 -4.86
C LYS A 45 -23.04 31.61 -5.69
N PHE A 46 -23.04 31.74 -7.03
CA PHE A 46 -22.49 30.74 -7.92
C PHE A 46 -20.98 30.56 -7.73
N TRP A 47 -20.22 31.66 -7.76
CA TRP A 47 -18.78 31.60 -7.53
C TRP A 47 -18.41 31.14 -6.12
N ASP A 48 -19.17 31.56 -5.11
CA ASP A 48 -18.97 31.09 -3.73
C ASP A 48 -19.25 29.57 -3.59
N ASP A 49 -20.30 29.05 -4.25
CA ASP A 49 -20.59 27.61 -4.27
C ASP A 49 -19.47 26.81 -4.97
N LEU A 50 -18.82 27.37 -6.00
CA LEU A 50 -17.68 26.74 -6.69
C LEU A 50 -16.38 26.75 -5.87
N ARG A 51 -16.24 27.68 -4.91
CA ARG A 51 -15.02 27.83 -4.12
C ARG A 51 -14.74 26.62 -3.22
N TYR A 52 -13.51 26.10 -3.29
CA TYR A 52 -13.02 25.10 -2.33
C TYR A 52 -12.63 25.78 -1.02
N ARG A 53 -13.47 25.66 0.01
CA ARG A 53 -13.22 26.25 1.35
C ARG A 53 -12.19 25.49 2.20
N ARG A 54 -11.87 24.23 1.84
CA ARG A 54 -10.89 23.39 2.54
C ARG A 54 -10.02 22.66 1.53
N LYS A 55 -8.70 22.56 1.82
CA LYS A 55 -7.78 21.75 1.02
C LYS A 55 -8.30 20.29 0.97
N PRO A 56 -8.30 19.63 -0.20
CA PRO A 56 -8.71 18.24 -0.29
C PRO A 56 -7.84 17.36 0.61
N LYS A 57 -8.47 16.47 1.38
CA LYS A 57 -7.76 15.52 2.24
C LYS A 57 -6.95 14.58 1.37
N ARG A 58 -5.61 14.64 1.45
CA ARG A 58 -4.73 13.65 0.80
C ARG A 58 -5.00 12.28 1.44
N ARG A 59 -5.49 11.32 0.65
CA ARG A 59 -5.57 9.93 1.09
C ARG A 59 -4.14 9.39 1.09
N LYS A 60 -3.63 8.96 2.26
CA LYS A 60 -2.39 8.17 2.30
C LYS A 60 -2.71 6.85 1.60
N GLY A 61 -2.18 6.65 0.39
CA GLY A 61 -2.26 5.35 -0.27
C GLY A 61 -1.50 4.31 0.54
N LYS A 62 -1.97 3.05 0.52
CA LYS A 62 -1.14 1.94 1.03
C LYS A 62 0.12 1.87 0.17
N SER A 63 1.28 1.65 0.79
CA SER A 63 2.52 1.44 0.03
C SER A 63 2.36 0.21 -0.85
N ALA A 64 2.74 0.30 -2.13
CA ALA A 64 2.74 -0.85 -3.04
C ALA A 64 3.69 -1.97 -2.57
N LEU A 65 4.62 -1.65 -1.65
CA LEU A 65 5.60 -2.61 -1.14
C LEU A 65 5.03 -3.61 -0.13
N VAL A 66 3.82 -3.37 0.40
CA VAL A 66 3.17 -4.23 1.41
C VAL A 66 3.02 -5.68 0.94
N ARG A 67 2.96 -5.91 -0.38
CA ARG A 67 2.82 -7.25 -0.98
C ARG A 67 4.08 -8.11 -0.91
N TYR A 68 5.25 -7.53 -0.66
CA TYR A 68 6.51 -8.27 -0.68
C TYR A 68 6.80 -8.89 0.68
N GLY A 69 7.37 -10.09 0.68
CA GLY A 69 7.53 -10.88 1.90
C GLY A 69 8.52 -10.30 2.91
N ARG A 70 9.41 -9.39 2.49
CA ARG A 70 10.33 -8.66 3.40
C ARG A 70 9.67 -7.48 4.11
N TYR A 71 8.50 -7.03 3.66
CA TYR A 71 7.88 -5.79 4.14
C TYR A 71 7.57 -5.84 5.64
N ARG A 72 6.93 -6.94 6.09
CA ARG A 72 6.51 -7.08 7.49
C ARG A 72 7.71 -7.04 8.45
N ARG A 73 8.78 -7.79 8.14
CA ARG A 73 10.00 -7.80 8.96
C ARG A 73 10.70 -6.44 8.99
N MET A 74 10.75 -5.74 7.86
CA MET A 74 11.30 -4.38 7.80
C MET A 74 10.52 -3.42 8.72
N GLU A 75 9.18 -3.47 8.72
CA GLU A 75 8.37 -2.62 9.62
C GLU A 75 8.62 -2.96 11.10
N GLN A 76 8.69 -4.25 11.45
CA GLN A 76 9.02 -4.67 12.82
C GLN A 76 10.39 -4.14 13.26
N LEU A 77 11.40 -4.17 12.38
CA LEU A 77 12.73 -3.61 12.67
C LEU A 77 12.70 -2.09 12.80
N ASN A 78 11.88 -1.39 11.99
CA ASN A 78 11.68 0.05 12.15
C ASN A 78 11.02 0.39 13.50
N GLU A 79 10.02 -0.40 13.92
CA GLU A 79 9.36 -0.24 15.22
C GLU A 79 10.35 -0.47 16.38
N LEU A 80 11.16 -1.52 16.31
CA LEU A 80 12.22 -1.80 17.28
C LEU A 80 13.28 -0.70 17.32
N TYR A 81 13.70 -0.18 16.17
CA TYR A 81 14.63 0.95 16.12
C TYR A 81 14.01 2.19 16.78
N SER A 82 12.74 2.47 16.49
CA SER A 82 12.05 3.63 17.06
C SER A 82 11.88 3.54 18.58
N SER A 83 11.78 2.34 19.15
CA SER A 83 11.60 2.14 20.59
C SER A 83 12.93 2.03 21.35
N THR A 84 13.95 1.43 20.74
CA THR A 84 15.24 1.13 21.40
C THR A 84 16.37 2.09 21.03
N ALA A 85 16.22 2.88 19.96
CA ALA A 85 17.30 3.64 19.32
C ALA A 85 18.53 2.80 18.91
N ASN A 86 18.42 1.46 18.88
CA ASN A 86 19.52 0.59 18.47
C ASN A 86 19.69 0.62 16.94
N ILE A 87 20.80 1.22 16.51
CA ILE A 87 21.15 1.45 15.09
C ILE A 87 21.16 0.14 14.28
N GLU A 88 21.48 -1.00 14.89
CA GLU A 88 21.51 -2.28 14.18
C GLU A 88 20.16 -2.63 13.54
N TYR A 89 19.05 -2.39 14.25
CA TYR A 89 17.71 -2.61 13.70
C TYR A 89 17.42 -1.69 12.51
N GLY A 90 17.84 -0.42 12.60
CA GLY A 90 17.73 0.53 11.49
C GLY A 90 18.52 0.08 10.25
N LEU A 91 19.75 -0.39 10.43
CA LEU A 91 20.59 -0.90 9.35
C LEU A 91 19.99 -2.16 8.70
N GLN A 92 19.44 -3.08 9.49
CA GLN A 92 18.77 -4.27 8.97
C GLN A 92 17.50 -3.90 8.18
N ALA A 93 16.68 -2.98 8.69
CA ALA A 93 15.50 -2.48 7.98
C ALA A 93 15.87 -1.82 6.64
N GLN A 94 16.94 -1.01 6.62
CA GLN A 94 17.46 -0.39 5.41
C GLN A 94 17.91 -1.44 4.38
N ARG A 95 18.61 -2.49 4.82
CA ARG A 95 19.01 -3.61 3.95
C ARG A 95 17.77 -4.30 3.35
N LEU A 96 16.79 -4.67 4.17
CA LEU A 96 15.55 -5.29 3.67
C LEU A 96 14.83 -4.41 2.66
N ARG A 97 14.78 -3.09 2.90
CA ARG A 97 14.20 -2.12 1.97
C ARG A 97 14.94 -2.08 0.63
N LYS A 98 16.27 -2.10 0.64
CA LYS A 98 17.10 -2.12 -0.59
C LYS A 98 16.82 -3.36 -1.45
N TYR A 99 16.55 -4.51 -0.82
CA TYR A 99 16.31 -5.78 -1.51
C TYR A 99 14.83 -6.18 -1.61
N MET A 100 13.89 -5.27 -1.30
CA MET A 100 12.45 -5.58 -1.17
C MET A 100 11.89 -6.35 -2.37
N THR A 101 12.20 -5.90 -3.58
CA THR A 101 11.69 -6.47 -4.84
C THR A 101 12.61 -7.51 -5.46
N LYS A 102 13.80 -7.74 -4.88
CA LYS A 102 14.79 -8.66 -5.43
C LYS A 102 14.44 -10.10 -5.04
N PRO A 103 14.52 -11.07 -5.97
CA PRO A 103 14.31 -12.47 -5.63
C PRO A 103 15.30 -12.91 -4.55
N TYR A 104 14.91 -13.87 -3.71
CA TYR A 104 15.86 -14.50 -2.79
C TYR A 104 16.77 -15.44 -3.56
N ARG A 105 18.03 -15.52 -3.13
CA ARG A 105 19.03 -16.47 -3.62
C ARG A 105 19.55 -17.20 -2.40
N VAL A 106 19.25 -18.48 -2.30
CA VAL A 106 19.74 -19.34 -1.21
C VAL A 106 20.89 -20.16 -1.77
N LEU A 107 22.05 -20.04 -1.13
CA LEU A 107 23.25 -20.78 -1.49
C LEU A 107 23.42 -21.94 -0.51
N VAL A 108 23.47 -23.16 -1.03
CA VAL A 108 23.66 -24.38 -0.25
C VAL A 108 25.02 -24.96 -0.60
N ARG A 109 25.86 -25.23 0.39
CA ARG A 109 27.17 -25.85 0.19
C ARG A 109 27.12 -27.31 0.62
N VAL A 110 27.28 -28.22 -0.33
CA VAL A 110 27.31 -29.67 -0.09
C VAL A 110 28.54 -30.27 -0.75
N SER A 111 29.32 -31.05 0.00
CA SER A 111 30.51 -31.75 -0.51
C SER A 111 31.48 -30.85 -1.31
N GLY A 112 31.71 -29.62 -0.81
CA GLY A 112 32.60 -28.64 -1.45
C GLY A 112 32.03 -27.91 -2.68
N LYS A 113 30.82 -28.28 -3.15
CA LYS A 113 30.12 -27.60 -4.25
C LYS A 113 29.08 -26.64 -3.69
N VAL A 114 28.81 -25.57 -4.44
CA VAL A 114 27.79 -24.56 -4.10
C VAL A 114 26.65 -24.65 -5.11
N PHE A 115 25.44 -24.81 -4.58
CA PHE A 115 24.19 -24.85 -5.33
C PHE A 115 23.39 -23.59 -5.01
N GLU A 116 22.76 -23.01 -6.03
CA GLU A 116 21.99 -21.78 -5.89
C GLU A 116 20.51 -22.01 -6.23
N TYR A 117 19.64 -21.62 -5.31
CA TYR A 117 18.20 -21.70 -5.48
C TYR A 117 17.56 -20.30 -5.43
N GLY A 118 16.83 -19.96 -6.50
CA GLY A 118 16.10 -18.71 -6.62
C GLY A 118 14.65 -18.82 -6.13
N PHE A 119 14.17 -17.79 -5.42
CA PHE A 119 12.79 -17.71 -4.93
C PHE A 119 12.16 -16.33 -5.13
N SER A 120 10.82 -16.32 -5.26
CA SER A 120 10.04 -15.09 -5.46
C SER A 120 10.19 -14.11 -4.28
N PRO A 121 10.30 -12.79 -4.54
CA PRO A 121 10.34 -11.76 -3.49
C PRO A 121 9.04 -11.63 -2.70
N LEU A 122 7.96 -12.29 -3.15
CA LEU A 122 6.65 -12.28 -2.49
C LEU A 122 6.61 -13.24 -1.29
N ILE A 123 7.51 -14.23 -1.24
CA ILE A 123 7.55 -15.20 -0.15
C ILE A 123 8.01 -14.48 1.14
N PRO A 124 7.28 -14.64 2.27
CA PRO A 124 7.68 -14.11 3.57
C PRO A 124 9.12 -14.49 3.92
N VAL A 125 9.90 -13.54 4.41
CA VAL A 125 11.32 -13.77 4.73
C VAL A 125 11.49 -14.85 5.80
N GLU A 126 10.54 -14.96 6.73
CA GLU A 126 10.49 -16.00 7.77
C GLU A 126 10.48 -17.41 7.17
N LYS A 127 9.76 -17.62 6.07
CA LYS A 127 9.71 -18.94 5.39
C LYS A 127 11.04 -19.27 4.73
N ILE A 128 11.71 -18.26 4.16
CA ILE A 128 13.04 -18.44 3.56
C ILE A 128 14.09 -18.72 4.64
N GLU A 129 14.01 -18.04 5.79
CA GLU A 129 14.87 -18.30 6.94
C GLU A 129 14.68 -19.74 7.46
N ALA A 130 13.44 -20.21 7.61
CA ALA A 130 13.15 -21.60 7.98
C ALA A 130 13.74 -22.60 6.98
N LEU A 131 13.55 -22.36 5.68
CA LEU A 131 14.15 -23.19 4.62
C LEU A 131 15.68 -23.23 4.71
N THR A 132 16.33 -22.10 5.00
CA THR A 132 17.81 -22.07 5.12
C THR A 132 18.31 -22.91 6.30
N VAL A 133 17.53 -23.01 7.38
CA VAL A 133 17.83 -23.87 8.52
C VAL A 133 17.66 -25.34 8.14
N GLU A 134 16.58 -25.70 7.45
CA GLU A 134 16.37 -27.07 6.95
C GLU A 134 17.50 -27.50 6.02
N LEU A 135 17.88 -26.64 5.07
CA LEU A 135 18.96 -26.89 4.10
C LEU A 135 20.35 -26.99 4.74
N SER A 136 20.57 -26.42 5.93
CA SER A 136 21.86 -26.53 6.63
C SER A 136 22.16 -27.95 7.13
N ASN A 137 21.14 -28.81 7.26
CA ASN A 137 21.28 -30.18 7.76
C ASN A 137 21.44 -31.22 6.64
N VAL A 138 21.33 -30.79 5.39
CA VAL A 138 21.38 -31.67 4.22
C VAL A 138 22.80 -32.15 3.93
N LYS A 139 22.94 -33.43 3.59
CA LYS A 139 24.26 -34.06 3.34
C LYS A 139 24.49 -34.39 1.87
N SER A 140 23.46 -34.43 1.05
CA SER A 140 23.56 -34.72 -0.38
C SER A 140 22.88 -33.64 -1.24
N PRO A 141 23.36 -33.39 -2.47
CA PRO A 141 22.69 -32.47 -3.39
C PRO A 141 21.24 -32.90 -3.71
N GLN A 142 20.97 -34.21 -3.74
CA GLN A 142 19.66 -34.78 -4.02
C GLN A 142 18.65 -34.44 -2.93
N GLU A 143 19.04 -34.61 -1.66
CA GLU A 143 18.24 -34.17 -0.51
C GLU A 143 17.95 -32.66 -0.56
N ALA A 144 18.92 -31.84 -0.98
CA ALA A 144 18.73 -30.40 -1.08
C ALA A 144 17.67 -30.05 -2.13
N ASP A 145 17.71 -30.73 -3.28
CA ASP A 145 16.73 -30.59 -4.34
C ASP A 145 15.33 -31.03 -3.86
N GLU A 146 15.22 -32.15 -3.14
CA GLU A 146 13.95 -32.63 -2.59
C GLU A 146 13.31 -31.62 -1.62
N VAL A 147 14.09 -31.10 -0.67
CA VAL A 147 13.64 -30.08 0.30
C VAL A 147 13.18 -28.82 -0.44
N VAL A 148 13.94 -28.35 -1.43
CA VAL A 148 13.57 -27.17 -2.21
C VAL A 148 12.29 -27.42 -3.02
N GLN A 149 12.10 -28.61 -3.60
CA GLN A 149 10.88 -28.93 -4.34
C GLN A 149 9.66 -29.01 -3.43
N GLN A 150 9.78 -29.64 -2.27
CA GLN A 150 8.72 -29.65 -1.25
C GLN A 150 8.36 -28.23 -0.82
N PHE A 151 9.37 -27.38 -0.59
CA PHE A 151 9.15 -25.97 -0.27
C PHE A 151 8.41 -25.25 -1.40
N ARG A 152 8.76 -25.46 -2.66
CA ARG A 152 8.09 -24.83 -3.81
C ARG A 152 6.62 -25.23 -3.90
N ILE A 153 6.30 -26.51 -3.73
CA ILE A 153 4.92 -27.00 -3.72
C ILE A 153 4.11 -26.29 -2.62
N ASN A 154 4.68 -26.19 -1.41
CA ASN A 154 4.01 -25.60 -0.25
C ASN A 154 3.96 -24.07 -0.31
N ALA A 155 4.96 -23.42 -0.91
CA ALA A 155 5.05 -21.97 -1.02
C ALA A 155 4.11 -21.37 -2.09
N HIS A 156 3.65 -22.19 -3.05
CA HIS A 156 2.67 -21.81 -4.07
C HIS A 156 1.20 -21.97 -3.63
N ILE A 157 0.94 -22.46 -2.41
CA ILE A 157 -0.40 -22.43 -1.80
C ILE A 157 -0.56 -21.07 -1.09
N GLY A 158 -1.01 -20.06 -1.83
CA GLY A 158 -1.26 -18.71 -1.34
C GLY A 158 -1.82 -17.76 -2.39
#